data_AF-A0A0P8DUL1-F1
#
_entry.id   AF-A0A0P8DUL1-F1
#
_cell.length_a   1.000
_cell.length_b   1.000
_cell.length_c   1.000
_cell.angle_alpha   90.00
_cell.angle_beta   90.00
_cell.angle_gamma   90.00
#
_symmetry.space_group_name_H-M   'P 1'
#
loop_
_entity.id
_entity.type
_entity.pdbx_description
1 polymer ?
#
loop_
_entity_poly.entity_id
_entity_poly.type
_entity_poly.pdbx_seq_one_letter_code
_entity_poly.pdbx_strand_id
1 'polypeptide(L)'
;MNDEFEIIRLKALELFEQRKISMPNHAARRMAERNILPSEIKLVLLHGSKYKEEIDGSGDIRYTMRGWDYQSRDIRITFIIKEALIIITVIREEE
;
A
#
# COMPACT_ATOMS: atom_id res chain seq x y z
N MET A 1 10.11 16.37 -10.92
CA MET A 1 9.05 16.19 -9.91
C MET A 1 8.15 15.10 -10.46
N ASN A 2 7.99 13.98 -9.74
CA ASN A 2 7.37 12.76 -10.29
C ASN A 2 5.86 12.79 -10.01
N ASP A 3 5.19 13.78 -10.61
CA ASP A 3 3.85 14.26 -10.21
C ASP A 3 2.75 13.19 -10.34
N GLU A 4 2.89 12.28 -11.29
CA GLU A 4 1.91 11.21 -11.54
C GLU A 4 1.81 10.24 -10.36
N PHE A 5 2.95 9.84 -9.78
CA PHE A 5 2.93 8.94 -8.62
C PHE A 5 2.34 9.62 -7.39
N GLU A 6 2.61 10.92 -7.18
CA GLU A 6 2.04 11.66 -6.07
C GLU A 6 0.52 11.77 -6.16
N ILE A 7 -0.03 11.95 -7.36
CA ILE A 7 -1.48 11.91 -7.60
C ILE A 7 -2.05 10.54 -7.21
N ILE A 8 -1.40 9.45 -7.63
CA ILE A 8 -1.81 8.08 -7.28
C ILE A 8 -1.73 7.84 -5.77
N ARG A 9 -0.66 8.28 -5.11
CA ARG A 9 -0.47 8.15 -3.67
C ARG A 9 -1.55 8.90 -2.89
N LEU A 10 -1.85 10.13 -3.29
CA LEU A 10 -2.95 10.93 -2.71
C LEU A 10 -4.30 10.24 -2.92
N LYS A 11 -4.54 9.65 -4.09
CA LYS A 11 -5.78 8.91 -4.35
C LYS A 11 -5.90 7.65 -3.51
N ALA A 12 -4.81 6.89 -3.39
CA ALA A 12 -4.74 5.71 -2.52
C ALA A 12 -5.04 6.08 -1.06
N LEU A 13 -4.44 7.17 -0.57
CA LEU A 13 -4.67 7.69 0.78
C LEU A 13 -6.14 8.09 0.98
N GLU A 14 -6.73 8.84 0.05
CA GLU A 14 -8.14 9.24 0.09
C GLU A 14 -9.07 8.02 0.20
N LEU A 15 -8.86 7.01 -0.65
CA LEU A 15 -9.65 5.78 -0.65
C LEU A 15 -9.47 4.98 0.64
N PHE A 16 -8.25 4.95 1.18
CA PHE A 16 -7.95 4.32 2.45
C PHE A 16 -8.69 4.99 3.62
N GLU A 17 -8.67 6.33 3.68
CA GLU A 17 -9.39 7.09 4.71
C GLU A 17 -10.91 6.95 4.62
N GLN A 18 -11.45 6.83 3.41
CA GLN A 18 -12.87 6.53 3.16
C GLN A 18 -13.24 5.06 3.45
N ARG A 19 -12.30 4.24 3.95
CA ARG A 19 -12.46 2.79 4.18
C ARG A 19 -12.87 2.01 2.92
N LYS A 20 -12.57 2.53 1.72
CA LYS A 20 -12.78 1.86 0.45
C LYS A 20 -11.60 0.94 0.14
N ILE A 21 -11.34 0.02 1.07
CA ILE A 21 -10.18 -0.86 1.06
C ILE A 21 -10.65 -2.29 0.82
N SER A 22 -10.04 -2.94 -0.15
CA SER A 22 -10.10 -4.40 -0.29
C SER A 22 -8.73 -4.99 -0.01
N MET A 23 -8.72 -6.11 0.68
CA MET A 23 -7.50 -6.82 1.01
C MET A 23 -7.73 -8.31 0.80
N PRO A 24 -6.94 -8.98 -0.04
CA PRO A 24 -7.02 -10.42 -0.20
C PRO A 24 -6.58 -11.12 1.10
N ASN A 25 -7.10 -12.33 1.32
CA ASN A 25 -6.90 -13.09 2.56
C ASN A 25 -5.43 -13.23 2.96
N HIS A 26 -4.52 -13.43 2.00
CA HIS A 26 -3.10 -13.57 2.31
C HIS A 26 -2.47 -12.28 2.85
N ALA A 27 -2.90 -11.11 2.37
CA ALA A 27 -2.40 -9.82 2.86
C ALA A 27 -3.00 -9.50 4.24
N ALA A 28 -4.28 -9.78 4.44
CA ALA A 28 -4.93 -9.62 5.75
C ALA A 28 -4.31 -10.54 6.81
N ARG A 29 -4.03 -11.79 6.44
CA ARG A 29 -3.35 -12.76 7.30
C ARG A 29 -1.94 -12.28 7.64
N ARG A 30 -1.19 -11.71 6.69
CA ARG A 30 0.13 -11.14 6.96
C ARG A 30 0.08 -9.98 7.95
N MET A 31 -0.92 -9.09 7.87
CA MET A 31 -1.09 -8.06 8.90
C MET A 31 -1.28 -8.67 10.28
N ALA A 32 -2.16 -9.67 10.39
CA ALA A 32 -2.43 -10.31 11.68
C ALA A 32 -1.20 -11.04 12.24
N GLU A 33 -0.49 -11.81 11.41
CA GLU A 33 0.72 -12.55 11.81
C GLU A 33 1.86 -11.63 12.26
N ARG A 34 1.92 -10.42 11.71
CA ARG A 34 3.00 -9.46 11.96
C ARG A 34 2.58 -8.29 12.85
N ASN A 35 1.34 -8.31 13.35
CA ASN A 35 0.77 -7.24 14.15
C ASN A 35 0.85 -5.86 13.47
N ILE A 36 0.75 -5.83 12.13
CA ILE A 36 0.76 -4.60 11.35
C ILE A 36 -0.62 -3.97 11.44
N LEU A 37 -0.67 -2.73 11.90
CA LEU A 37 -1.90 -1.99 12.12
C LEU A 37 -2.32 -1.23 10.84
N PRO A 38 -3.63 -1.03 10.60
CA PRO A 38 -4.09 -0.18 9.50
C PRO A 38 -3.49 1.24 9.54
N SER A 39 -3.20 1.77 10.72
CA SER A 39 -2.53 3.06 10.91
C SER A 39 -1.09 3.08 10.35
N GLU A 40 -0.40 1.94 10.31
CA GLU A 40 0.94 1.83 9.75
C GLU A 40 0.90 1.80 8.22
N ILE A 41 -0.12 1.15 7.64
CA ILE A 41 -0.38 1.28 6.20
C ILE A 41 -0.65 2.73 5.83
N LYS A 42 -1.48 3.43 6.63
CA LYS A 42 -1.71 4.87 6.44
C LYS A 42 -0.42 5.66 6.52
N LEU A 43 0.47 5.33 7.45
CA LEU A 43 1.77 5.99 7.60
C LEU A 43 2.65 5.78 6.35
N VAL A 44 2.67 4.57 5.79
CA VAL A 44 3.36 4.29 4.52
C VAL A 44 2.75 5.07 3.36
N LEU A 45 1.42 5.21 3.28
CA LEU A 45 0.78 6.03 2.24
C LEU A 45 1.11 7.53 2.40
N LEU A 46 1.24 8.02 3.64
CA LEU A 46 1.52 9.42 3.96
C LEU A 46 2.99 9.81 3.73
N HIS A 47 3.93 8.93 4.08
CA HIS A 47 5.36 9.27 4.18
C HIS A 47 6.28 8.30 3.46
N GLY A 48 5.77 7.18 2.98
CA GLY A 48 6.56 6.20 2.25
C GLY A 48 7.00 6.71 0.88
N SER A 49 8.05 6.07 0.35
CA SER A 49 8.62 6.36 -0.96
C SER A 49 8.19 5.33 -2.00
N LYS A 50 8.11 5.76 -3.26
CA LYS A 50 7.89 4.85 -4.40
C LYS A 50 9.05 3.86 -4.48
N TYR A 51 8.74 2.57 -4.46
CA TYR A 51 9.74 1.52 -4.64
C TYR A 51 9.70 0.94 -6.06
N LYS A 52 8.50 0.56 -6.54
CA LYS A 52 8.34 -0.07 -7.85
C LYS A 52 6.96 0.21 -8.41
N GLU A 53 6.89 0.28 -9.73
CA GLU A 53 5.66 0.26 -10.51
C GLU A 53 5.76 -0.86 -11.54
N GLU A 54 4.72 -1.67 -11.69
CA GLU A 54 4.69 -2.78 -12.63
C GLU A 54 3.27 -3.02 -13.15
N ILE A 55 3.15 -3.42 -14.41
CA ILE A 55 1.88 -3.88 -15.00
C ILE A 55 1.82 -5.39 -14.79
N ASP A 56 0.71 -5.89 -14.23
CA ASP A 56 0.52 -7.31 -14.05
C ASP A 56 -0.08 -8.00 -15.28
N GLY A 57 -0.23 -9.34 -15.22
CA GLY A 57 -0.73 -10.14 -16.34
C GLY A 57 -2.19 -9.83 -16.74
N SER A 58 -2.91 -9.04 -15.94
CA SER A 58 -4.28 -8.59 -16.23
C SER A 58 -4.31 -7.14 -16.74
N GLY A 59 -3.15 -6.49 -16.88
CA GLY A 59 -3.04 -5.10 -17.31
C GLY A 59 -3.13 -4.10 -16.16
N ASP A 60 -3.13 -4.55 -14.90
CA ASP A 60 -3.29 -3.66 -13.75
C ASP A 60 -1.94 -3.08 -13.33
N ILE A 61 -1.93 -1.78 -13.05
CA ILE A 61 -0.75 -1.10 -12.52
C ILE A 61 -0.67 -1.35 -11.01
N ARG A 62 0.40 -2.03 -10.58
CA ARG A 62 0.74 -2.27 -9.18
C ARG A 62 1.78 -1.25 -8.73
N TYR A 63 1.43 -0.52 -7.69
CA TYR A 63 2.32 0.43 -7.04
C TYR A 63 2.84 -0.18 -5.77
N THR A 64 4.17 -0.21 -5.62
CA THR A 64 4.83 -0.66 -4.41
C THR A 64 5.48 0.52 -3.72
N MET A 65 5.20 0.67 -2.44
CA MET A 65 5.76 1.70 -1.56
C MET A 65 6.54 1.05 -0.42
N ARG A 66 7.59 1.73 0.02
CA ARG A 66 8.33 1.42 1.25
C ARG A 66 8.20 2.56 2.24
N GLY A 67 7.98 2.24 3.50
CA GLY A 67 7.99 3.17 4.61
C GLY A 67 8.33 2.41 5.88
N TRP A 68 7.90 2.93 7.02
CA TRP A 68 8.22 2.35 8.32
C TRP A 68 6.95 2.17 9.15
N ASP A 69 7.00 1.25 10.11
CA ASP A 69 5.99 1.11 11.16
C ASP A 69 6.28 2.07 12.34
N TYR A 70 5.49 2.00 13.41
CA TYR A 70 5.74 2.83 14.60
C TYR A 70 6.99 2.44 15.40
N GLN A 71 7.58 1.29 15.09
CA GLN A 71 8.80 0.76 15.69
C GLN A 71 10.02 0.94 14.76
N SER A 72 9.89 1.76 13.71
CA SER A 72 10.93 2.02 12.70
C SER A 72 11.33 0.78 11.89
N ARG A 73 10.50 -0.25 11.82
CA ARG A 73 10.72 -1.42 10.96
C ARG A 73 10.24 -1.11 9.56
N ASP A 74 11.01 -1.51 8.56
CA ASP A 74 10.66 -1.30 7.15
C ASP A 74 9.38 -2.07 6.81
N ILE A 75 8.34 -1.36 6.36
CA ILE A 75 7.13 -1.93 5.78
C ILE A 75 7.11 -1.63 4.28
N ARG A 76 6.82 -2.66 3.50
CA ARG A 76 6.49 -2.55 2.08
C ARG A 76 5.04 -2.91 1.85
N ILE A 77 4.32 -2.02 1.18
CA ILE A 77 2.97 -2.29 0.71
C ILE A 77 2.94 -2.29 -0.82
N THR A 78 2.19 -3.21 -1.41
CA THR A 78 1.83 -3.14 -2.84
C THR A 78 0.32 -2.97 -2.92
N PHE A 79 -0.12 -2.04 -3.77
CA PHE A 79 -1.53 -1.79 -3.99
C PHE A 79 -1.85 -1.52 -5.47
N ILE A 80 -3.14 -1.65 -5.78
CA ILE A 80 -3.76 -1.31 -7.07
C ILE A 80 -4.90 -0.34 -6.75
N ILE A 81 -5.09 0.67 -7.59
CA ILE A 81 -6.31 1.49 -7.57
C ILE A 81 -7.23 0.99 -8.67
N LYS A 82 -8.44 0.58 -8.30
CA LYS A 82 -9.50 0.17 -9.21
C LYS A 82 -10.72 1.04 -8.97
N GLU A 83 -11.00 1.94 -9.92
CA GLU A 83 -12.14 2.86 -9.82
C GLU A 83 -12.14 3.62 -8.48
N ALA A 84 -13.07 3.32 -7.59
CA ALA A 84 -13.21 3.90 -6.26
C ALA A 84 -12.73 2.96 -5.14
N LEU A 85 -11.80 2.04 -5.42
CA LEU A 85 -11.31 1.04 -4.46
C LEU A 85 -9.77 1.00 -4.47
N ILE A 86 -9.17 0.98 -3.28
CA ILE A 86 -7.76 0.60 -3.12
C ILE A 86 -7.70 -0.88 -2.74
N ILE A 87 -6.93 -1.66 -3.51
CA ILE A 87 -6.69 -3.08 -3.25
C ILE A 87 -5.25 -3.24 -2.75
N ILE A 88 -5.06 -3.57 -1.49
CA ILE A 88 -3.72 -3.76 -0.90
C ILE A 88 -3.35 -5.24 -1.04
N THR A 89 -2.44 -5.57 -1.95
CA THR A 89 -2.18 -6.94 -2.38
C THR A 89 -0.99 -7.60 -1.69
N VAL A 90 -0.03 -6.81 -1.18
CA VAL A 90 1.16 -7.33 -0.49
C VAL A 90 1.51 -6.43 0.68
N ILE A 91 1.87 -7.05 1.81
CA ILE A 91 2.47 -6.39 2.97
C ILE A 91 3.68 -7.25 3.39
N ARG A 92 4.87 -6.65 3.42
CA ARG A 92 6.13 -7.31 3.80
C ARG A 92 6.95 -6.42 4.71
N GLU A 93 7.62 -7.05 5.67
CA GLU A 93 8.78 -6.47 6.36
C GLU A 93 10.05 -6.90 5.60
N GLU A 94 11.07 -6.04 5.46
CA GLU A 94 12.40 -6.56 5.11
C GLU A 94 13.02 -7.19 6.37
N GLU A 95 13.62 -8.38 6.22
CA GLU A 95 14.38 -9.08 7.26
C GLU A 95 15.76 -8.43 7.47
#